data_AF-F2APK5-F1
#
_entry.id   AF-F2APK5-F1
#
_cell.length_a   1.000
_cell.length_b   1.000
_cell.length_c   1.000
_cell.angle_alpha   90.00
_cell.angle_beta   90.00
_cell.angle_gamma   90.00
#
_symmetry.space_group_name_H-M   'P 1'
#
loop_
_entity.id
_entity.type
_entity.pdbx_description
1 polymer ?
#
loop_
_entity_poly.entity_id
_entity_poly.type
_entity_poly.pdbx_seq_one_letter_code
_entity_poly.pdbx_strand_id
1 'polypeptide(L)'
;MEYFEENSAETFLRREITPQLNEFQVAGVAAVCFAYPMSRNNAATDEALLKVFRHLRTGKSIAANERLSEQDAFFVPAAKIAEQGCLPGKGIDFAPTRPDRTYEQIDGAFDRAAKNNEIIVLYAHRIAESGNGNFITPEALTRILQGAKQRGLRFYTFNDLP
;
A
#
# COMPACT_ATOMS: atom_id res chain seq x y z
N MET A 1 12.92 4.62 -9.54
CA MET A 1 14.29 4.41 -9.04
C MET A 1 15.36 4.78 -10.03
N GLU A 2 15.20 4.55 -11.34
CA GLU A 2 16.21 4.90 -12.35
C GLU A 2 16.70 6.36 -12.23
N TYR A 3 15.78 7.33 -12.07
CA TYR A 3 16.16 8.73 -11.84
C TYR A 3 16.95 8.96 -10.54
N PHE A 4 16.64 8.23 -9.46
CA PHE A 4 17.34 8.36 -8.18
C PHE A 4 18.69 7.63 -8.19
N GLU A 5 18.82 6.55 -8.94
CA GLU A 5 20.08 5.81 -9.10
C GLU A 5 21.12 6.66 -9.85
N GLU A 6 20.66 7.59 -10.70
CA GLU A 6 21.50 8.48 -11.51
C GLU A 6 21.67 9.89 -10.91
N ASN A 7 20.94 10.24 -9.85
CA ASN A 7 20.94 11.60 -9.29
C ASN A 7 21.03 11.60 -7.75
N SER A 8 21.50 12.69 -7.16
CA SER A 8 21.48 12.83 -5.70
C SER A 8 20.04 12.85 -5.15
N ALA A 9 19.87 12.40 -3.90
CA ALA A 9 18.58 12.45 -3.21
C ALA A 9 17.97 13.86 -3.23
N GLU A 10 18.79 14.90 -3.06
CA GLU A 10 18.36 16.29 -3.15
C GLU A 10 17.80 16.64 -4.54
N THR A 11 18.47 16.20 -5.62
CA THR A 11 18.02 16.46 -6.99
C THR A 11 16.71 15.76 -7.28
N PHE A 12 16.54 14.52 -6.81
CA PHE A 12 15.27 13.80 -6.90
C PHE A 12 14.14 14.51 -6.15
N LEU A 13 14.37 14.89 -4.89
CA LEU A 13 13.35 15.59 -4.10
C LEU A 13 12.96 16.93 -4.75
N ARG A 14 13.92 17.69 -5.26
CA ARG A 14 13.67 18.99 -5.90
C ARG A 14 12.90 18.86 -7.21
N ARG A 15 13.22 17.87 -8.05
CA ARG A 15 12.64 17.75 -9.40
C ARG A 15 11.37 16.92 -9.45
N GLU A 16 11.31 15.83 -8.72
CA GLU A 16 10.20 14.89 -8.81
C GLU A 16 9.17 15.13 -7.71
N ILE A 17 9.59 15.45 -6.49
CA ILE A 17 8.69 15.50 -5.32
C ILE A 17 8.14 16.90 -5.06
N THR A 18 9.02 17.91 -5.00
CA THR A 18 8.65 19.29 -4.62
C THR A 18 7.57 19.89 -5.52
N PRO A 19 7.62 19.75 -6.87
CA PRO A 19 6.57 20.31 -7.72
C PRO A 19 5.21 19.70 -7.43
N GLN A 20 5.14 18.39 -7.16
CA GLN A 20 3.88 17.72 -6.82
C GLN A 20 3.33 18.20 -5.48
N LEU A 21 4.19 18.41 -4.48
CA LEU A 21 3.77 18.95 -3.18
C LEU A 21 3.22 20.37 -3.29
N ASN A 22 3.80 21.21 -4.16
CA ASN A 22 3.27 22.54 -4.42
C ASN A 22 1.85 22.48 -5.01
N GLU A 23 1.60 21.57 -5.95
CA GLU A 23 0.25 21.37 -6.50
C GLU A 23 -0.74 20.86 -5.45
N PHE A 24 -0.33 19.91 -4.60
CA PHE A 24 -1.15 19.46 -3.47
C PHE A 24 -1.45 20.61 -2.49
N GLN A 25 -0.48 21.46 -2.19
CA GLN A 25 -0.65 22.64 -1.35
C GLN A 25 -1.63 23.65 -1.97
N VAL A 26 -1.53 23.94 -3.26
CA VAL A 26 -2.47 24.80 -4.00
C VAL A 26 -3.90 24.23 -3.95
N ALA A 27 -4.03 22.90 -4.02
CA ALA A 27 -5.31 22.20 -3.89
C ALA A 27 -5.83 22.10 -2.44
N GLY A 28 -5.08 22.58 -1.44
CA GLY A 28 -5.45 22.49 -0.03
C GLY A 28 -5.40 21.06 0.54
N VAL A 29 -4.62 20.18 -0.08
CA VAL A 29 -4.48 18.77 0.32
C VAL A 29 -3.11 18.54 0.93
N ALA A 30 -3.06 17.96 2.13
CA ALA A 30 -1.81 17.53 2.73
C ALA A 30 -1.41 16.13 2.22
N ALA A 31 -0.33 16.04 1.46
CA ALA A 31 0.22 14.76 1.02
C ALA A 31 1.04 14.11 2.15
N VAL A 32 0.42 13.22 2.92
CA VAL A 32 1.09 12.57 4.08
C VAL A 32 1.80 11.26 3.73
N CYS A 33 1.52 10.69 2.56
CA CYS A 33 2.03 9.40 2.14
C CYS A 33 2.45 9.41 0.67
N PHE A 34 3.52 8.69 0.36
CA PHE A 34 4.01 8.49 -1.01
C PHE A 34 3.93 7.02 -1.41
N ALA A 35 3.32 6.75 -2.57
CA ALA A 35 3.28 5.42 -3.16
C ALA A 35 4.33 5.28 -4.28
N TYR A 36 5.22 4.30 -4.15
CA TYR A 36 6.28 4.08 -5.12
C TYR A 36 5.74 3.66 -6.50
N PRO A 37 6.11 4.37 -7.59
CA PRO A 37 5.86 3.91 -8.94
C PRO A 37 6.50 2.55 -9.19
N MET A 38 5.72 1.61 -9.74
CA MET A 38 6.14 0.22 -9.98
C MET A 38 6.67 -0.52 -8.73
N SER A 39 6.34 -0.06 -7.53
CA SER A 39 6.89 -0.59 -6.27
C SER A 39 8.43 -0.55 -6.20
N ARG A 40 9.07 0.30 -6.99
CA ARG A 40 10.53 0.40 -7.00
C ARG A 40 10.97 1.36 -5.89
N ASN A 41 11.38 0.80 -4.76
CA ASN A 41 12.04 1.50 -3.65
C ASN A 41 13.37 0.84 -3.24
N ASN A 42 14.23 1.61 -2.60
CA ASN A 42 15.43 1.14 -1.90
C ASN A 42 15.62 1.93 -0.60
N ALA A 43 16.61 1.54 0.21
CA ALA A 43 16.86 2.19 1.51
C ALA A 43 17.17 3.69 1.39
N ALA A 44 17.91 4.09 0.36
CA ALA A 44 18.28 5.50 0.16
C ALA A 44 17.08 6.35 -0.29
N THR A 45 16.21 5.83 -1.16
CA THR A 45 14.96 6.53 -1.53
C THR A 45 14.00 6.60 -0.34
N ASP A 46 13.91 5.53 0.45
CA ASP A 46 13.07 5.49 1.64
C ASP A 46 13.53 6.56 2.65
N GLU A 47 14.83 6.62 2.94
CA GLU A 47 15.41 7.63 3.84
C GLU A 47 15.15 9.07 3.35
N ALA A 48 15.27 9.31 2.04
CA ALA A 48 15.02 10.63 1.47
C ALA A 48 13.54 11.04 1.54
N LEU A 49 12.63 10.13 1.22
CA LEU A 49 11.20 10.41 1.18
C LEU A 49 10.56 10.45 2.58
N LEU A 50 11.09 9.71 3.56
CA LEU A 50 10.62 9.78 4.95
C LEU A 50 10.93 11.10 5.65
N LYS A 51 11.81 11.94 5.07
CA LYS A 51 12.01 13.33 5.52
C LYS A 51 10.86 14.25 5.10
N VAL A 52 9.99 13.79 4.21
CA VAL A 52 8.93 14.57 3.56
C VAL A 52 7.55 14.01 3.87
N PHE A 53 7.40 12.68 3.83
CA PHE A 53 6.16 11.97 4.04
C PHE A 53 6.20 11.18 5.35
N ARG A 54 5.06 11.06 6.03
CA ARG A 54 4.94 10.28 7.27
C ARG A 54 5.12 8.79 7.02
N HIS A 55 4.49 8.29 5.96
CA HIS A 55 4.62 6.91 5.52
C HIS A 55 4.90 6.82 4.03
N LEU A 56 5.51 5.72 3.63
CA LEU A 56 5.67 5.31 2.25
C LEU A 56 4.87 4.02 2.03
N ARG A 57 4.45 3.77 0.80
CA ARG A 57 3.83 2.52 0.39
C ARG A 57 4.57 1.95 -0.81
N THR A 58 4.99 0.70 -0.70
CA THR A 58 5.43 -0.11 -1.85
C THR A 58 4.45 -1.26 -2.06
N GLY A 59 4.54 -1.97 -3.18
CA GLY A 59 3.74 -3.16 -3.45
C GLY A 59 4.60 -4.41 -3.45
N LYS A 60 4.13 -5.47 -2.79
CA LYS A 60 4.81 -6.76 -2.74
C LYS A 60 3.88 -7.88 -3.18
N SER A 61 4.46 -8.90 -3.82
CA SER A 61 3.79 -10.13 -4.22
C SER A 61 4.24 -11.28 -3.33
N ILE A 62 3.47 -12.37 -3.33
CA ILE A 62 3.84 -13.65 -2.72
C ILE A 62 3.96 -14.69 -3.84
N ALA A 63 4.70 -15.77 -3.62
CA ALA A 63 4.75 -16.88 -4.57
C ALA A 63 3.40 -17.61 -4.64
N ALA A 64 3.16 -18.33 -5.75
CA ALA A 64 1.86 -18.97 -6.02
C ALA A 64 1.49 -20.05 -4.98
N ASN A 65 2.47 -20.66 -4.33
CA ASN A 65 2.30 -21.69 -3.31
C ASN A 65 2.38 -21.16 -1.86
N GLU A 66 2.47 -19.84 -1.68
CA GLU A 66 2.51 -19.20 -0.36
C GLU A 66 1.13 -18.71 0.06
N ARG A 67 0.93 -18.60 1.37
CA ARG A 67 -0.24 -17.94 1.95
C ARG A 67 0.13 -16.55 2.41
N LEU A 68 -0.66 -15.55 2.02
CA LEU A 68 -0.48 -14.17 2.45
C LEU A 68 -0.43 -14.06 3.97
N SER A 69 -1.29 -14.80 4.68
CA SER A 69 -1.32 -14.84 6.15
C SER A 69 -0.06 -15.39 6.80
N GLU A 70 0.82 -16.07 6.07
CA GLU A 70 2.09 -16.61 6.58
C GLU A 70 3.27 -15.67 6.26
N GLN A 71 3.02 -14.50 5.64
CA GLN A 71 4.05 -13.57 5.17
C GLN A 71 4.14 -12.33 6.06
N ASP A 72 5.00 -12.39 7.08
CA ASP A 72 5.16 -11.33 8.10
C ASP A 72 5.42 -9.94 7.50
N ALA A 73 6.06 -9.86 6.34
CA ALA A 73 6.35 -8.60 5.67
C ALA A 73 5.09 -7.75 5.34
N PHE A 74 3.89 -8.33 5.31
CA PHE A 74 2.63 -7.61 5.05
C PHE A 74 1.90 -7.16 6.32
N PHE A 75 2.37 -7.57 7.50
CA PHE A 75 1.69 -7.32 8.76
C PHE A 75 2.56 -6.47 9.67
N VAL A 76 1.98 -5.38 10.14
CA VAL A 76 2.64 -4.49 11.10
C VAL A 76 1.83 -4.51 12.39
N PRO A 77 2.40 -4.91 13.53
CA PRO A 77 1.69 -4.79 14.80
C PRO A 77 1.17 -3.36 15.00
N ALA A 78 -0.10 -3.19 15.36
CA ALA A 78 -0.71 -1.86 15.43
C ALA A 78 0.05 -0.91 16.38
N ALA A 79 0.63 -1.44 17.46
CA ALA A 79 1.46 -0.69 18.40
C ALA A 79 2.79 -0.18 17.82
N LYS A 80 3.25 -0.75 16.70
CA LYS A 80 4.53 -0.41 16.04
C LYS A 80 4.36 0.37 14.74
N ILE A 81 3.14 0.73 14.36
CA ILE A 81 2.87 1.37 13.06
C ILE A 81 3.62 2.69 12.89
N ALA A 82 3.79 3.46 13.97
CA ALA A 82 4.52 4.73 13.98
C ALA A 82 6.02 4.55 13.68
N GLU A 83 6.58 3.37 13.94
CA GLU A 83 7.99 3.05 13.68
C GLU A 83 8.20 2.57 12.24
N GLN A 84 7.11 2.23 11.53
CA GLN A 84 7.18 1.65 10.20
C GLN A 84 7.04 2.74 9.12
N GLY A 85 8.19 3.19 8.62
CA GLY A 85 8.24 4.20 7.56
C GLY A 85 7.63 3.71 6.23
N CYS A 86 8.13 2.61 5.66
CA CYS A 86 7.63 2.06 4.40
C CYS A 86 6.78 0.81 4.63
N LEU A 87 5.53 0.85 4.15
CA LEU A 87 4.52 -0.19 4.36
C LEU A 87 4.34 -1.03 3.08
N PRO A 88 4.64 -2.35 3.13
CA PRO A 88 4.37 -3.24 2.01
C PRO A 88 2.87 -3.46 1.83
N GLY A 89 2.34 -3.03 0.69
CA GLY A 89 0.97 -3.22 0.30
C GLY A 89 0.77 -4.47 -0.54
N LYS A 90 -0.39 -5.11 -0.39
CA LYS A 90 -0.84 -6.20 -1.24
C LYS A 90 -1.84 -5.71 -2.29
N GLY A 91 -1.57 -6.01 -3.55
CA GLY A 91 -2.47 -5.69 -4.66
C GLY A 91 -3.73 -6.56 -4.65
N ILE A 92 -4.90 -5.95 -4.80
CA ILE A 92 -6.22 -6.62 -4.82
C ILE A 92 -6.98 -6.38 -6.12
N ASP A 93 -6.31 -5.89 -7.18
CA ASP A 93 -6.94 -5.81 -8.51
C ASP A 93 -7.45 -7.19 -8.93
N PHE A 94 -8.62 -7.20 -9.56
CA PHE A 94 -9.18 -8.32 -10.27
C PHE A 94 -8.13 -8.89 -11.22
N ALA A 95 -7.73 -10.11 -10.92
CA ALA A 95 -6.73 -10.83 -11.67
C ALA A 95 -7.14 -12.31 -11.65
N PRO A 96 -8.05 -12.72 -12.55
CA PRO A 96 -8.64 -14.06 -12.53
C PRO A 96 -7.59 -15.18 -12.70
N THR A 97 -6.39 -14.82 -13.15
CA THR A 97 -5.24 -15.71 -13.34
C THR A 97 -4.18 -15.60 -12.23
N ARG A 98 -4.38 -14.77 -11.20
CA ARG A 98 -3.39 -14.56 -10.12
C ARG A 98 -3.84 -15.23 -8.81
N PRO A 99 -3.20 -16.34 -8.41
CA PRO A 99 -3.61 -17.11 -7.23
C PRO A 99 -3.36 -16.37 -5.92
N ASP A 100 -2.53 -15.32 -5.94
CA ASP A 100 -2.14 -14.58 -4.75
C ASP A 100 -3.15 -13.50 -4.33
N ARG A 101 -4.26 -13.35 -5.06
CA ARG A 101 -5.29 -12.31 -4.87
C ARG A 101 -6.70 -12.86 -4.73
N THR A 102 -6.83 -14.15 -4.42
CA THR A 102 -8.14 -14.77 -4.19
C THR A 102 -8.78 -14.22 -2.91
N TYR A 103 -10.10 -14.34 -2.80
CA TYR A 103 -10.79 -14.00 -1.55
C TYR A 103 -10.30 -14.85 -0.38
N GLU A 104 -9.91 -16.11 -0.59
CA GLU A 104 -9.33 -16.95 0.47
C GLU A 104 -8.02 -16.36 1.02
N GLN A 105 -7.12 -15.88 0.17
CA GLN A 105 -5.88 -15.24 0.58
C GLN A 105 -6.13 -13.95 1.38
N ILE A 106 -7.10 -13.15 0.94
CA ILE A 106 -7.48 -11.88 1.59
C ILE A 106 -8.19 -12.15 2.92
N ASP A 107 -9.15 -13.07 2.95
CA ASP A 107 -9.91 -13.44 4.14
C ASP A 107 -8.97 -14.03 5.22
N GLY A 108 -8.02 -14.90 4.84
CA GLY A 108 -7.02 -15.43 5.76
C GLY A 108 -6.05 -14.38 6.30
N ALA A 109 -5.72 -13.37 5.49
CA ALA A 109 -4.94 -12.21 5.97
C ALA A 109 -5.73 -11.36 6.97
N PHE A 110 -7.03 -11.16 6.74
CA PHE A 110 -7.90 -10.48 7.70
C PHE A 110 -8.05 -11.26 9.00
N ASP A 111 -8.20 -12.59 8.94
CA ASP A 111 -8.25 -13.45 10.12
C ASP A 111 -6.98 -13.31 10.98
N ARG A 112 -5.80 -13.31 10.34
CA ARG A 112 -4.53 -13.05 11.03
C ARG A 112 -4.50 -11.65 11.65
N ALA A 113 -4.78 -10.61 10.86
CA ALA A 113 -4.70 -9.23 11.31
C ALA A 113 -5.61 -8.97 12.51
N ALA A 114 -6.83 -9.52 12.49
CA ALA A 114 -7.78 -9.42 13.59
C ALA A 114 -7.28 -10.17 14.83
N LYS A 115 -6.79 -11.41 14.66
CA LYS A 115 -6.28 -12.24 15.76
C LYS A 115 -5.08 -11.60 16.48
N ASN A 116 -4.17 -10.98 15.72
CA ASN A 116 -2.89 -10.51 16.23
C ASN A 116 -2.85 -9.00 16.51
N ASN A 117 -3.94 -8.27 16.25
CA ASN A 117 -3.97 -6.80 16.30
C ASN A 117 -2.89 -6.18 15.40
N GLU A 118 -2.86 -6.63 14.14
CA GLU A 118 -1.93 -6.17 13.10
C GLU A 118 -2.66 -5.34 12.04
N ILE A 119 -1.91 -4.48 11.36
CA ILE A 119 -2.35 -3.68 10.22
C ILE A 119 -1.82 -4.34 8.94
N ILE A 120 -2.70 -4.45 7.94
CA ILE A 120 -2.36 -4.85 6.57
C ILE A 120 -2.76 -3.73 5.60
N VAL A 121 -1.90 -3.43 4.62
CA VAL A 121 -2.16 -2.44 3.58
C VAL A 121 -2.58 -3.14 2.29
N LEU A 122 -3.75 -2.78 1.76
CA LEU A 122 -4.24 -3.27 0.47
C LEU A 122 -4.28 -2.12 -0.55
N TYR A 123 -4.08 -2.42 -1.83
CA TYR A 123 -4.22 -1.42 -2.89
C TYR A 123 -4.82 -1.98 -4.18
N ALA A 124 -5.53 -1.13 -4.91
CA ALA A 124 -6.00 -1.36 -6.27
C ALA A 124 -5.70 -0.12 -7.13
N HIS A 125 -5.70 -0.27 -8.45
CA HIS A 125 -5.34 0.82 -9.37
C HIS A 125 -6.56 1.61 -9.82
N ARG A 126 -7.63 0.92 -10.23
CA ARG A 126 -8.86 1.53 -10.75
C ARG A 126 -10.07 0.78 -10.26
N ILE A 127 -11.13 1.49 -9.90
CA ILE A 127 -12.45 0.90 -9.68
C ILE A 127 -13.23 0.99 -10.98
N ALA A 128 -13.65 -0.15 -11.54
CA ALA A 128 -14.40 -0.21 -12.79
C ALA A 128 -15.23 -1.50 -12.89
N GLU A 129 -16.41 -1.44 -13.51
CA GLU A 129 -17.27 -2.62 -13.73
C GLU A 129 -16.61 -3.67 -14.65
N SER A 130 -15.84 -3.20 -15.63
CA SER A 130 -15.05 -4.04 -16.53
C SER A 130 -13.89 -3.24 -17.12
N GLY A 131 -12.94 -3.93 -17.71
CA GLY A 131 -11.87 -3.30 -18.47
C GLY A 131 -10.65 -4.17 -18.66
N ASN A 132 -9.69 -3.65 -19.42
CA ASN A 132 -8.37 -4.24 -19.55
C ASN A 132 -7.42 -3.67 -18.48
N GLY A 133 -6.40 -4.44 -18.13
CA GLY A 133 -5.36 -4.04 -17.18
C GLY A 133 -5.77 -4.23 -15.71
N ASN A 134 -5.18 -3.43 -14.83
CA ASN A 134 -5.39 -3.51 -13.38
C ASN A 134 -6.67 -2.74 -12.99
N PHE A 135 -7.69 -3.45 -12.51
CA PHE A 135 -8.91 -2.84 -11.96
C PHE A 135 -9.50 -3.75 -10.88
N ILE A 136 -10.38 -3.22 -10.05
CA ILE A 136 -11.25 -3.99 -9.15
C ILE A 136 -12.70 -3.58 -9.44
N THR A 137 -13.63 -4.53 -9.43
CA THR A 137 -15.06 -4.20 -9.58
C THR A 137 -15.61 -3.61 -8.28
N PRO A 138 -16.63 -2.73 -8.35
CA PRO A 138 -17.32 -2.26 -7.14
C PRO A 138 -17.84 -3.41 -6.27
N GLU A 139 -18.35 -4.48 -6.90
CA GLU A 139 -18.81 -5.68 -6.20
C GLU A 139 -17.66 -6.38 -5.44
N ALA A 140 -16.52 -6.60 -6.10
CA ALA A 140 -15.36 -7.25 -5.47
C ALA A 140 -14.78 -6.41 -4.33
N LEU A 141 -14.67 -5.09 -4.54
CA LEU A 141 -14.23 -4.18 -3.48
C LEU A 141 -15.19 -4.22 -2.28
N THR A 142 -16.50 -4.23 -2.55
CA THR A 142 -17.54 -4.33 -1.50
C THR A 142 -17.39 -5.62 -0.71
N ARG A 143 -17.19 -6.77 -1.37
CA ARG A 143 -16.98 -8.08 -0.71
C ARG A 143 -15.74 -8.07 0.19
N ILE A 144 -14.65 -7.44 -0.25
CA ILE A 144 -13.41 -7.32 0.56
C ILE A 144 -13.67 -6.45 1.80
N LEU A 145 -14.26 -5.27 1.62
CA LEU A 145 -14.54 -4.36 2.73
C LEU A 145 -15.51 -4.96 3.75
N GLN A 146 -16.54 -5.69 3.28
CA GLN A 146 -17.44 -6.45 4.15
C GLN A 146 -16.71 -7.57 4.91
N GLY A 147 -15.80 -8.29 4.25
CA GLY A 147 -14.98 -9.34 4.87
C GLY A 147 -14.12 -8.82 6.01
N ALA A 148 -13.54 -7.62 5.87
CA ALA A 148 -12.81 -6.95 6.95
C ALA A 148 -13.74 -6.53 8.10
N LYS A 149 -14.89 -5.92 7.78
CA LYS A 149 -15.89 -5.48 8.77
C LYS A 149 -16.43 -6.64 9.62
N GLN A 150 -16.72 -7.78 9.01
CA GLN A 150 -17.22 -8.98 9.71
C GLN A 150 -16.23 -9.51 10.75
N ARG A 151 -14.94 -9.27 10.55
CA ARG A 151 -13.85 -9.67 11.46
C ARG A 151 -13.50 -8.59 12.49
N GLY A 152 -14.26 -7.50 12.53
CA GLY A 152 -14.03 -6.39 13.47
C GLY A 152 -12.80 -5.55 13.13
N LEU A 153 -12.26 -5.64 11.92
CA LEU A 153 -11.13 -4.80 11.51
C LEU A 153 -11.57 -3.35 11.30
N ARG A 154 -10.70 -2.43 11.70
CA ARG A 154 -10.89 -0.99 11.49
C ARG A 154 -10.25 -0.56 10.17
N PHE A 155 -10.97 0.25 9.41
CA PHE A 155 -10.42 0.94 8.24
C PHE A 155 -9.67 2.20 8.67
N TYR A 156 -8.49 2.40 8.10
CA TYR A 156 -7.66 3.58 8.28
C TYR A 156 -7.30 4.17 6.92
N THR A 157 -7.34 5.50 6.83
CA THR A 157 -6.60 6.23 5.82
C THR A 157 -5.15 6.43 6.29
N PHE A 158 -4.24 6.79 5.39
CA PHE A 158 -2.87 7.16 5.80
C PHE A 158 -2.83 8.41 6.69
N ASN A 159 -3.88 9.25 6.69
CA ASN A 159 -3.99 10.39 7.61
C ASN A 159 -4.28 9.94 9.06
N ASP A 160 -4.95 8.79 9.24
CA ASP A 160 -5.32 8.26 10.56
C ASP A 160 -4.16 7.55 11.25
N LEU A 161 -3.08 7.24 10.53
CA LEU A 161 -1.88 6.61 11.09
C LEU A 161 -1.00 7.66 11.80
N PRO A 162 -0.39 7.34 12.96
CA PRO A 162 0.42 8.27 13.75
C PRO A 162 1.69 8.74 13.05
#